data_AF-A0A662HSQ1-F1
#
_entry.id   AF-A0A662HSQ1-F1
#
_cell.length_a   1.000
_cell.length_b   1.000
_cell.length_c   1.000
_cell.angle_alpha   90.00
_cell.angle_beta   90.00
_cell.angle_gamma   90.00
#
_symmetry.space_group_name_H-M   'P 1'
#
loop_
_entity.id
_entity.type
_entity.pdbx_description
1 polymer ?
#
loop_
_entity_poly.entity_id
_entity_poly.type
_entity_poly.pdbx_seq_one_letter_code
_entity_poly.pdbx_strand_id
1 'polypeptide(L)'
;MFACSRRLGLGGHGKSAIHIRSVGGFERGFTVIVCRACISPPCAKVCPTGALRPREGGGIVFNPSKCIGCGICVDACIIGAIQWDYEKNKPIVCVYCGYCADYCPHNVIKLEEVSK
;
A
#
# COMPACT_ATOMS: atom_id res chain seq x y z
N MET A 1 14.25 -9.03 -2.03
CA MET A 1 14.06 -7.69 -1.44
C MET A 1 12.96 -6.99 -2.23
N PHE A 2 11.87 -6.53 -1.60
CA PHE A 2 10.78 -5.91 -2.34
C PHE A 2 11.15 -4.51 -2.82
N ALA A 3 10.64 -4.15 -4.00
CA ALA A 3 10.94 -2.89 -4.68
C ALA A 3 10.67 -1.66 -3.80
N CYS A 4 9.61 -1.67 -3.01
CA CYS A 4 9.24 -0.56 -2.13
C CYS A 4 10.27 -0.30 -1.01
N SER A 5 10.72 -1.34 -0.30
CA SER A 5 11.76 -1.17 0.74
C SER A 5 13.08 -0.71 0.11
N ARG A 6 13.44 -1.28 -1.04
CA ARG A 6 14.65 -0.92 -1.79
C ARG A 6 14.65 0.56 -2.20
N ARG A 7 13.50 1.10 -2.63
CA ARG A 7 13.34 2.53 -2.93
C ARG A 7 13.71 3.42 -1.74
N LEU A 8 13.47 2.96 -0.51
CA LEU A 8 13.80 3.68 0.71
C LEU A 8 15.22 3.38 1.23
N GLY A 9 16.02 2.58 0.51
CA GLY A 9 17.33 2.12 0.96
C GLY A 9 17.27 1.09 2.11
N LEU A 10 16.10 0.49 2.35
CA LEU A 10 15.85 -0.41 3.47
C LEU A 10 15.83 -1.88 3.02
N GLY A 11 16.41 -2.74 3.85
CA GLY A 11 16.33 -4.20 3.69
C GLY A 11 15.02 -4.78 4.22
N GLY A 12 14.61 -5.93 3.67
CA GLY A 12 13.47 -6.70 4.18
C GLY A 12 12.09 -6.27 3.69
N HIS A 13 11.06 -6.89 4.28
CA HIS A 13 9.66 -6.78 3.83
C HIS A 13 8.82 -5.82 4.67
N GLY A 14 9.25 -5.52 5.90
CA GLY A 14 8.46 -4.78 6.89
C GLY A 14 8.17 -3.31 6.55
N LYS A 15 8.80 -2.76 5.50
CA LYS A 15 8.62 -1.37 5.03
C LYS A 15 8.04 -1.29 3.61
N SER A 16 7.68 -2.45 3.04
CA SER A 16 7.14 -2.53 1.70
C SER A 16 5.65 -2.18 1.71
N ALA A 17 5.17 -1.46 0.69
CA ALA A 17 3.73 -1.26 0.46
C ALA A 17 3.10 -2.36 -0.42
N ILE A 18 3.86 -3.44 -0.65
CA ILE A 18 3.47 -4.61 -1.44
C ILE A 18 3.73 -5.85 -0.60
N HIS A 19 2.75 -6.74 -0.59
CA HIS A 19 2.77 -7.96 0.21
C HIS A 19 2.47 -9.16 -0.67
N ILE A 20 3.28 -10.20 -0.54
CA ILE A 20 3.03 -11.48 -1.18
C ILE A 20 2.49 -12.41 -0.11
N ARG A 21 1.28 -12.92 -0.31
CA ARG A 21 0.68 -13.93 0.58
C ARG A 21 0.56 -15.25 -0.17
N SER A 22 0.83 -16.36 0.51
CA SER A 22 0.53 -17.69 -0.03
C SER A 22 -0.99 -17.91 0.01
N VAL A 23 -1.54 -18.49 -1.05
CA VAL A 23 -2.98 -18.82 -1.15
C VAL A 23 -3.29 -20.18 -0.49
N GLY A 24 -2.26 -20.97 -0.17
CA GLY A 24 -2.41 -22.29 0.46
C GLY A 24 -1.15 -23.14 0.31
N GLY A 25 -0.05 -22.69 0.91
CA GLY A 25 1.28 -23.30 0.77
C GLY A 25 2.01 -22.90 -0.51
N PHE A 26 3.15 -23.53 -0.76
CA PHE A 26 3.98 -23.26 -1.93
C PHE A 26 3.37 -23.82 -3.24
N GLU A 27 2.50 -24.83 -3.14
CA GLU A 27 1.94 -25.55 -4.28
C GLU A 27 0.80 -24.79 -4.98
N ARG A 28 0.03 -23.97 -4.23
CA ARG A 28 -1.11 -23.20 -4.77
C ARG A 28 -0.74 -21.80 -5.24
N GLY A 29 0.53 -21.43 -5.12
CA GLY A 29 1.06 -20.15 -5.53
C GLY A 29 0.78 -19.00 -4.56
N PHE A 30 1.00 -17.79 -5.07
CA PHE A 30 1.03 -16.57 -4.27
C PHE A 30 0.14 -15.49 -4.86
N THR A 31 -0.48 -14.72 -3.98
CA THR A 31 -1.21 -13.51 -4.33
C THR A 31 -0.41 -12.28 -3.97
N VAL A 32 -0.38 -11.31 -4.87
CA VAL A 32 0.23 -10.00 -4.63
C VAL A 32 -0.86 -9.04 -4.17
N ILE A 33 -0.66 -8.45 -3.00
CA ILE A 33 -1.53 -7.44 -2.41
C ILE A 33 -0.81 -6.09 -2.53
N VAL A 34 -1.46 -5.18 -3.24
CA VAL A 34 -1.06 -3.78 -3.42
C VAL A 34 -2.32 -2.92 -3.39
N CYS A 35 -2.17 -1.63 -3.11
CA CYS A 35 -3.30 -0.71 -3.13
C CYS A 35 -3.95 -0.66 -4.52
N ARG A 36 -5.27 -0.85 -4.58
CA ARG A 36 -6.05 -0.86 -5.83
C ARG A 36 -6.58 0.51 -6.28
N ALA A 37 -6.05 1.61 -5.73
CA ALA A 37 -6.45 2.96 -6.10
C ALA A 37 -7.99 3.20 -6.07
N CYS A 38 -8.66 2.78 -4.98
CA CYS A 38 -10.12 2.89 -4.88
C CYS A 38 -10.62 4.33 -5.14
N ILE A 39 -11.70 4.48 -5.92
CA ILE A 39 -12.34 5.78 -6.19
C ILE A 39 -12.94 6.39 -4.91
N SER A 40 -13.54 5.53 -4.08
CA SER A 40 -14.07 5.91 -2.76
C SER A 40 -13.31 5.13 -1.68
N PRO A 41 -12.10 5.57 -1.29
CA PRO A 41 -11.22 4.81 -0.39
C PRO A 41 -11.78 4.79 1.05
N PRO A 42 -12.14 3.61 1.60
CA PRO A 42 -12.64 3.51 2.98
C PRO A 42 -11.57 3.95 3.99
N CYS A 43 -10.31 3.65 3.72
CA CYS A 43 -9.17 4.04 4.56
C CYS A 43 -9.02 5.57 4.71
N ALA A 44 -9.41 6.37 3.71
CA ALA A 44 -9.42 7.82 3.86
C ALA A 44 -10.65 8.31 4.64
N LYS A 45 -11.83 7.69 4.40
CA LYS A 45 -13.08 8.07 5.08
C LYS A 45 -13.02 7.90 6.60
N VAL A 46 -12.34 6.86 7.08
CA VAL A 46 -12.22 6.59 8.53
C VAL A 46 -11.15 7.44 9.22
N CYS A 47 -10.35 8.21 8.48
CA CYS A 47 -9.23 8.94 9.07
C CYS A 47 -9.72 10.17 9.84
N PRO A 48 -9.62 10.19 11.19
CA PRO A 48 -10.21 11.27 12.00
C PRO A 48 -9.49 12.61 11.82
N THR A 49 -8.20 12.58 11.49
CA THR A 49 -7.38 13.80 11.34
C THR A 49 -7.25 14.27 9.89
N GLY A 50 -7.83 13.53 8.94
CA GLY A 50 -7.66 13.81 7.51
C GLY A 50 -6.22 13.70 7.03
N ALA A 51 -5.39 12.87 7.68
CA ALA A 51 -4.03 12.54 7.27
C ALA A 51 -4.01 11.70 5.97
N LEU A 52 -5.03 10.86 5.78
CA LEU A 52 -5.30 10.16 4.53
C LEU A 52 -6.40 10.89 3.78
N ARG A 53 -6.15 11.24 2.52
CA ARG A 53 -7.10 11.95 1.66
C ARG A 53 -7.24 11.23 0.33
N PRO A 54 -8.42 11.22 -0.29
CA PRO A 54 -8.57 10.67 -1.63
C PRO A 54 -7.70 11.47 -2.63
N ARG A 55 -7.08 10.75 -3.57
CA ARG A 55 -6.33 11.34 -4.68
C ARG A 55 -7.26 11.49 -5.90
N GLU A 56 -7.05 12.51 -6.71
CA GLU A 56 -7.64 12.59 -8.05
C GLU A 56 -7.15 11.41 -8.92
N GLY A 57 -8.06 10.75 -9.62
CA GLY A 57 -7.78 9.50 -10.35
C GLY A 57 -7.86 8.21 -9.50
N GLY A 58 -8.17 8.33 -8.21
CA GLY A 58 -8.35 7.18 -7.31
C GLY A 58 -7.15 6.91 -6.42
N GLY A 59 -7.41 6.25 -5.30
CA GLY A 59 -6.41 6.00 -4.27
C GLY A 59 -6.34 7.10 -3.23
N ILE A 60 -5.17 7.21 -2.59
CA ILE A 60 -4.99 8.06 -1.40
C ILE A 60 -3.66 8.81 -1.41
N VAL A 61 -3.65 9.98 -0.79
CA VAL A 61 -2.45 10.73 -0.43
C VAL A 61 -2.31 10.71 1.08
N PHE A 62 -1.11 10.46 1.58
CA PHE A 62 -0.81 10.39 3.00
C PHE A 62 0.07 11.56 3.44
N ASN A 63 -0.39 12.27 4.47
CA ASN A 63 0.37 13.32 5.14
C ASN A 63 0.81 12.81 6.53
N PRO A 64 2.10 12.47 6.73
CA PRO A 64 2.59 11.91 7.98
C PRO A 64 2.50 12.89 9.17
N SER A 65 2.55 14.19 8.92
CA SER A 65 2.50 15.24 9.95
C SER A 65 1.12 15.35 10.63
N LYS A 66 0.05 14.99 9.92
CA LYS A 66 -1.32 14.99 10.48
C LYS A 66 -1.71 13.65 11.11
N CYS A 67 -0.92 12.61 10.91
CA CYS A 67 -1.25 11.27 11.36
C CYS A 67 -0.97 11.12 12.85
N ILE A 68 -1.95 10.68 13.63
CA ILE A 68 -1.80 10.45 15.08
C ILE A 68 -1.46 9.01 15.44
N GLY A 69 -1.27 8.12 14.45
CA GLY A 69 -0.90 6.73 14.73
C GLY A 69 -2.07 5.85 15.20
N CYS A 70 -3.34 6.19 14.89
CA CYS A 70 -4.49 5.47 15.43
C CYS A 70 -4.76 4.07 14.84
N GLY A 71 -4.10 3.66 13.75
CA GLY A 71 -4.22 2.30 13.20
C GLY A 71 -5.49 2.01 12.39
N ILE A 72 -6.60 2.73 12.59
CA ILE A 72 -7.94 2.46 12.01
C ILE A 72 -7.92 2.27 10.48
N CYS A 73 -7.03 2.97 9.78
CA CYS A 73 -6.90 2.85 8.32
C CYS A 73 -6.44 1.46 7.85
N VAL A 74 -5.71 0.72 8.68
CA VAL A 74 -5.24 -0.65 8.39
C VAL A 74 -6.45 -1.57 8.30
N ASP A 75 -7.30 -1.55 9.33
CA ASP A 75 -8.49 -2.40 9.42
C ASP A 75 -9.56 -2.02 8.39
N ALA A 76 -9.66 -0.73 8.06
CA ALA A 76 -10.59 -0.25 7.03
C ALA A 76 -10.23 -0.70 5.61
N CYS A 77 -9.00 -1.18 5.37
CA CYS A 77 -8.60 -1.67 4.07
C CYS A 77 -9.03 -3.14 3.88
N ILE A 78 -10.15 -3.36 3.20
CA ILE A 78 -10.75 -4.68 2.96
C ILE A 78 -9.75 -5.69 2.35
N ILE A 79 -8.88 -5.23 1.46
CA ILE A 79 -7.88 -6.08 0.79
C ILE A 79 -6.57 -6.22 1.57
N GLY A 80 -6.42 -5.51 2.69
CA GLY A 80 -5.21 -5.54 3.52
C GLY A 80 -3.98 -4.93 2.85
N ALA A 81 -4.16 -3.91 2.01
CA ALA A 81 -3.05 -3.25 1.29
C ALA A 81 -2.29 -2.21 2.13
N ILE A 82 -2.81 -1.83 3.30
CA ILE A 82 -2.14 -0.95 4.25
C ILE A 82 -1.54 -1.83 5.33
N GLN A 83 -0.26 -1.63 5.65
CA GLN A 83 0.41 -2.29 6.78
C GLN A 83 0.84 -1.26 7.82
N TRP A 84 1.33 -1.75 8.96
CA TRP A 84 1.80 -0.90 10.03
C TRP A 84 3.32 -0.89 10.11
N ASP A 85 3.90 0.32 10.18
CA ASP A 85 5.28 0.51 10.58
C ASP A 85 5.33 0.74 12.09
N TYR A 86 5.74 -0.29 12.85
CA TYR A 86 5.86 -0.23 14.30
C TYR A 86 7.01 0.68 14.79
N GLU A 87 8.04 0.92 13.98
CA GLU A 87 9.16 1.79 14.38
C GLU A 87 8.76 3.26 14.26
N LYS A 88 8.03 3.62 13.19
CA LYS A 88 7.57 5.00 12.97
C LYS A 88 6.22 5.29 13.61
N ASN A 89 5.50 4.25 14.02
CA ASN A 89 4.11 4.31 14.47
C ASN A 89 3.19 4.97 13.42
N LYS A 90 3.34 4.56 12.16
CA LYS A 90 2.61 5.10 11.00
C LYS A 90 2.19 4.00 10.05
N PRO A 91 1.10 4.19 9.29
CA PRO A 91 0.72 3.25 8.24
C PRO A 91 1.71 3.30 7.07
N ILE A 92 2.04 2.13 6.53
CA ILE A 92 2.73 1.96 5.26
C ILE A 92 1.68 1.95 4.17
N VAL A 93 1.74 2.95 3.30
CA VAL A 93 0.78 3.14 2.21
C VAL A 93 1.49 3.17 0.86
N CYS A 94 0.80 2.71 -0.19
CA CYS A 94 1.27 2.91 -1.55
C CYS A 94 1.21 4.39 -1.91
N VAL A 95 2.31 4.92 -2.42
CA VAL A 95 2.40 6.31 -2.92
C VAL A 95 2.38 6.39 -4.46
N TYR A 96 1.98 5.31 -5.12
CA TYR A 96 1.79 5.23 -6.58
C TYR A 96 3.03 5.66 -7.40
N CYS A 97 4.23 5.28 -6.95
CA CYS A 97 5.48 5.69 -7.59
C CYS A 97 5.93 4.82 -8.78
N GLY A 98 5.18 3.78 -9.16
CA GLY A 98 5.52 2.90 -10.29
C GLY A 98 6.70 1.94 -10.07
N TYR A 99 7.66 2.26 -9.19
CA TYR A 99 8.90 1.49 -8.99
C TYR A 99 8.74 -0.03 -8.85
N CYS A 100 7.63 -0.52 -8.29
CA CYS A 100 7.39 -1.96 -8.21
C CYS A 100 6.95 -2.63 -9.51
N ALA A 101 6.23 -1.89 -10.37
CA ALA A 101 5.84 -2.34 -11.69
C ALA A 101 7.08 -2.42 -12.60
N ASP A 102 7.91 -1.38 -12.58
CA ASP A 102 9.11 -1.29 -13.43
C ASP A 102 10.11 -2.42 -13.18
N TYR A 103 10.27 -2.83 -11.92
CA TYR A 103 11.21 -3.87 -11.52
C TYR A 103 10.56 -5.25 -11.38
N CYS A 104 9.32 -5.45 -11.84
CA CYS A 104 8.67 -6.76 -11.79
C CYS A 104 9.11 -7.61 -12.98
N PRO A 105 9.99 -8.62 -12.82
CA PRO A 105 10.48 -9.42 -13.94
C PRO A 105 9.40 -10.29 -14.60
N HIS A 106 8.28 -10.51 -13.89
CA HIS A 106 7.17 -11.35 -14.33
C HIS A 106 5.94 -10.54 -14.75
N ASN A 107 6.02 -9.20 -14.79
CA ASN A 107 4.91 -8.31 -15.18
C ASN A 107 3.60 -8.57 -14.40
N VAL A 108 3.69 -8.96 -13.13
CA VAL A 108 2.52 -9.26 -12.26
C VAL A 108 1.79 -7.99 -11.83
N ILE A 109 2.48 -6.85 -11.81
CA ILE A 109 1.94 -5.55 -11.38
C ILE A 109 2.20 -4.53 -12.47
N LYS A 110 1.19 -3.70 -12.76
CA LYS A 110 1.28 -2.57 -13.66
C LYS A 110 0.64 -1.34 -13.01
N LEU A 111 1.16 -0.16 -13.29
CA LEU A 111 0.56 1.12 -12.91
C LEU A 111 0.11 1.83 -14.18
N GLU A 112 -1.18 2.07 -14.32
CA GLU A 112 -1.79 2.74 -15.48
C GLU A 112 -2.81 3.76 -14.99
N GLU A 113 -2.97 4.83 -15.77
CA GLU A 113 -4.05 5.78 -15.55
C GLU A 113 -5.32 5.22 -16.18
N VAL A 114 -6.29 4.89 -15.33
CA VAL A 114 -7.59 4.38 -15.77
C VAL A 114 -8.53 5.57 -15.88
N SER A 115 -8.75 6.05 -17.10
CA SER A 115 -9.83 7.01 -17.36
C SER A 115 -11.16 6.32 -17.07
N LYS A 116 -12.04 7.01 -16.33
CA LYS A 116 -13.44 6.58 -16.18
C LYS A 116 -14.17 6.65 -17.53
#